data_AF-A0A5N6JR60-F1
#
_entry.id   AF-A0A5N6JR60-F1
#
_cell.length_a   1.000
_cell.length_b   1.000
_cell.length_c   1.000
_cell.angle_alpha   90.00
_cell.angle_beta   90.00
_cell.angle_gamma   90.00
#
_symmetry.space_group_name_H-M   'P 1'
#
loop_
_entity.id
_entity.type
_entity.pdbx_description
1 polymer ?
#
loop_
_entity_poly.entity_id
_entity_poly.type
_entity_poly.pdbx_seq_one_letter_code
_entity_poly.pdbx_strand_id
1 'polypeptide(L)'
;MGPKTPEEYKQTSNVPYENTSRLTDGEPRFGSRLWDKGFIADYRQAAEIHRQVRQYAQKELIKPVASLLSIADGIENGVCALSGHQGPESGDGLKAIAFDHTYDNLLTAVKEATNTGIMHAGIDTRMSDIGAAIQEVMESYKVKIAGKVFPLKPIRNITGHDVLRYYIHGVKQVPFVKNNKWDKMEEGEVFAIETFGSTGRGYLHNDILIVWQVGIYGYGRTGHVPYANVQLSFAKALLETIDANLGTLVFCCRYLERLDEKSDG
;
A
#
# COMPACT_ATOMS: atom_id res chain seq x y z
N MET A 1 -1.76 5.74 -28.83
CA MET A 1 -2.93 4.98 -28.34
C MET A 1 -3.77 5.94 -27.51
N GLY A 2 -5.06 6.08 -27.77
CA GLY A 2 -5.94 6.94 -26.95
C GLY A 2 -6.12 6.38 -25.53
N PRO A 3 -6.48 7.21 -24.54
CA PRO A 3 -6.79 6.75 -23.19
C PRO A 3 -8.00 5.81 -23.24
N LYS A 4 -7.91 4.69 -22.52
CA LYS A 4 -8.98 3.70 -22.41
C LYS A 4 -10.16 4.28 -21.64
N THR A 5 -11.38 3.87 -21.99
CA THR A 5 -12.58 4.25 -21.23
C THR A 5 -12.63 3.49 -19.88
N PRO A 6 -13.27 4.05 -18.84
CA PRO A 6 -13.34 3.43 -17.51
C PRO A 6 -13.87 1.98 -17.50
N GLU A 7 -14.72 1.60 -18.45
CA GLU A 7 -15.24 0.23 -18.61
C GLU A 7 -14.25 -0.75 -19.25
N GLU A 8 -13.15 -0.28 -19.86
CA GLU A 8 -12.16 -1.12 -20.55
C GLU A 8 -11.06 -1.68 -19.63
N TYR A 9 -11.00 -1.24 -18.37
CA TYR A 9 -10.08 -1.80 -17.38
C TYR A 9 -10.60 -3.16 -16.90
N LYS A 10 -9.81 -4.20 -17.14
CA LYS A 10 -10.18 -5.59 -16.80
C LYS A 10 -10.49 -5.70 -15.32
N GLN A 11 -11.62 -6.32 -15.02
CA GLN A 11 -11.94 -6.79 -13.67
C GLN A 11 -10.85 -7.75 -13.20
N THR A 12 -10.35 -7.53 -11.99
CA THR A 12 -9.45 -8.46 -11.29
C THR A 12 -10.27 -9.65 -10.73
N SER A 13 -9.63 -10.56 -9.98
CA SER A 13 -10.29 -11.74 -9.42
C SER A 13 -11.52 -11.39 -8.57
N ASN A 14 -12.69 -11.95 -8.90
CA ASN A 14 -13.85 -11.98 -7.99
C ASN A 14 -13.76 -13.23 -7.13
N VAL A 15 -13.94 -13.09 -5.82
CA VAL A 15 -14.12 -14.21 -4.91
C VAL A 15 -15.60 -14.23 -4.51
N PRO A 16 -16.35 -15.30 -4.80
CA PRO A 16 -17.73 -15.42 -4.33
C PRO A 16 -17.78 -15.38 -2.80
N TYR A 17 -18.68 -14.58 -2.24
CA TYR A 17 -18.94 -14.51 -0.80
C TYR A 17 -20.36 -15.02 -0.52
N GLU A 18 -20.49 -16.09 0.26
CA GLU A 18 -21.79 -16.60 0.72
C GLU A 18 -22.09 -16.02 2.11
N ASN A 19 -22.98 -15.03 2.17
CA ASN A 19 -23.48 -14.52 3.43
C ASN A 19 -24.59 -15.45 3.98
N THR A 20 -24.35 -16.10 5.12
CA THR A 20 -25.33 -16.98 5.78
C THR A 20 -26.19 -16.24 6.83
N SER A 21 -25.95 -14.95 7.05
CA SER A 21 -26.72 -14.14 7.99
C SER A 21 -27.91 -13.47 7.29
N ARG A 22 -29.11 -13.66 7.89
CA ARG A 22 -30.36 -13.08 7.40
C ARG A 22 -30.24 -11.55 7.36
N LEU A 23 -30.51 -10.95 6.20
CA LEU A 23 -30.85 -9.54 6.08
C LEU A 23 -32.10 -9.28 6.92
N THR A 24 -31.93 -8.81 8.16
CA THR A 24 -33.03 -8.13 8.86
C THR A 24 -32.96 -6.67 8.45
N ASP A 25 -33.91 -6.27 7.60
CA ASP A 25 -34.12 -4.91 7.15
C ASP A 25 -34.14 -3.93 8.33
N GLY A 26 -33.14 -3.06 8.39
CA GLY A 26 -33.02 -2.09 9.47
C GLY A 26 -31.75 -1.24 9.39
N GLU A 27 -31.78 -0.26 8.49
CA GLU A 27 -30.89 0.90 8.33
C GLU A 27 -29.72 0.80 7.33
N PRO A 28 -29.95 1.11 6.03
CA PRO A 28 -28.87 1.52 5.14
C PRO A 28 -28.52 3.00 5.42
N ARG A 29 -28.00 3.34 6.61
CA ARG A 29 -27.57 4.72 6.90
C ARG A 29 -26.25 5.12 6.24
N PHE A 30 -25.56 4.18 5.59
CA PHE A 30 -24.25 4.42 4.95
C PHE A 30 -24.16 3.97 3.47
N GLY A 31 -25.23 3.37 2.91
CA GLY A 31 -25.15 2.54 1.70
C GLY A 31 -25.35 3.20 0.33
N SER A 32 -25.65 4.50 0.23
CA SER A 32 -26.01 5.09 -1.09
C SER A 32 -25.05 6.16 -1.63
N ARG A 33 -23.94 6.44 -0.91
CA ARG A 33 -22.95 7.48 -1.29
C ARG A 33 -21.51 6.98 -1.47
N LEU A 34 -21.22 5.72 -1.13
CA LEU A 34 -19.85 5.17 -1.14
C LEU A 34 -19.28 4.95 -2.54
N TRP A 35 -20.13 4.73 -3.54
CA TRP A 35 -19.71 4.48 -4.92
C TRP A 35 -20.20 5.63 -5.79
N ASP A 36 -19.44 6.73 -5.85
CA ASP A 36 -19.66 7.70 -6.92
C ASP A 36 -19.45 7.02 -8.29
N LYS A 37 -20.07 7.57 -9.33
CA LYS A 37 -19.90 7.06 -10.69
C LYS A 37 -18.41 7.14 -11.05
N GLY A 38 -17.76 5.98 -11.17
CA GLY A 38 -16.34 5.90 -11.48
C GLY A 38 -15.48 5.25 -10.40
N PHE A 39 -15.93 5.19 -9.13
CA PHE A 39 -15.11 4.68 -8.01
C PHE A 39 -14.37 3.37 -8.34
N ILE A 40 -15.11 2.33 -8.73
CA ILE A 40 -14.52 1.01 -9.05
C ILE A 40 -13.60 1.10 -10.27
N ALA A 41 -13.94 1.92 -11.25
CA ALA A 41 -13.14 2.08 -12.45
C ALA A 41 -11.81 2.77 -12.15
N ASP A 42 -11.82 3.80 -11.30
CA ASP A 42 -10.61 4.50 -10.85
C ASP A 42 -9.67 3.55 -10.09
N TYR A 43 -10.22 2.72 -9.20
CA TYR A 43 -9.44 1.68 -8.51
C TYR A 43 -8.87 0.63 -9.47
N ARG A 44 -9.62 0.23 -10.50
CA ARG A 44 -9.14 -0.70 -11.54
C ARG A 44 -8.02 -0.08 -12.37
N GLN A 45 -8.15 1.19 -12.74
CA GLN A 45 -7.10 1.94 -13.43
C GLN A 45 -5.83 2.01 -12.58
N ALA A 46 -5.94 2.40 -11.31
CA ALA A 46 -4.81 2.46 -10.38
C ALA A 46 -4.14 1.08 -10.21
N ALA A 47 -4.94 0.00 -10.08
CA ALA A 47 -4.43 -1.36 -9.97
C ALA A 47 -3.68 -1.81 -11.24
N GLU A 48 -4.17 -1.44 -12.42
CA GLU A 48 -3.52 -1.75 -13.69
C GLU A 48 -2.20 -0.99 -13.87
N ILE A 49 -2.17 0.30 -13.51
CA ILE A 49 -0.93 1.10 -13.48
C ILE A 49 0.08 0.45 -12.54
N HIS A 50 -0.32 0.14 -11.31
CA HIS A 50 0.54 -0.53 -10.33
C HIS A 50 1.07 -1.87 -10.84
N ARG A 51 0.21 -2.68 -11.51
CA ARG A 51 0.62 -3.95 -12.11
C ARG A 51 1.71 -3.76 -13.16
N GLN A 52 1.57 -2.80 -14.06
CA GLN A 52 2.55 -2.52 -15.11
C GLN A 52 3.86 -1.98 -14.53
N VAL A 53 3.80 -0.99 -13.64
CA VAL A 53 5.00 -0.40 -13.01
C VAL A 53 5.76 -1.45 -12.19
N ARG A 54 5.06 -2.30 -11.44
CA ARG A 54 5.70 -3.39 -10.69
C ARG A 54 6.45 -4.35 -11.62
N GLN A 55 5.85 -4.71 -12.76
CA GLN A 55 6.50 -5.58 -13.74
C GLN A 55 7.75 -4.92 -14.33
N TYR A 56 7.65 -3.65 -14.71
CA TYR A 56 8.77 -2.84 -15.17
C TYR A 56 9.89 -2.76 -14.13
N ALA A 57 9.57 -2.42 -12.89
CA ALA A 57 10.54 -2.29 -11.81
C ALA A 57 11.31 -3.58 -11.57
N GLN A 58 10.61 -4.71 -11.51
CA GLN A 58 11.25 -6.02 -11.32
C GLN A 58 12.13 -6.44 -12.51
N LYS A 59 11.76 -6.07 -13.73
CA LYS A 59 12.46 -6.49 -14.94
C LYS A 59 13.66 -5.60 -15.26
N GLU A 60 13.50 -4.28 -15.14
CA GLU A 60 14.44 -3.30 -15.67
C GLU A 60 15.18 -2.53 -14.57
N LEU A 61 14.50 -2.15 -13.48
CA LEU A 61 15.07 -1.25 -12.46
C LEU A 61 15.84 -1.98 -11.37
N ILE A 62 15.26 -3.05 -10.83
CA ILE A 62 15.81 -3.77 -9.67
C ILE A 62 16.89 -4.72 -10.18
N LYS A 63 18.14 -4.30 -10.06
CA LYS A 63 19.33 -5.10 -10.37
C LYS A 63 20.35 -4.97 -9.24
N PRO A 64 21.20 -5.99 -9.02
CA PRO A 64 22.39 -5.81 -8.18
C PRO A 64 23.17 -4.58 -8.69
N VAL A 65 23.61 -3.71 -7.77
CA VAL A 65 24.28 -2.41 -8.01
C VAL A 65 23.41 -1.20 -8.35
N ALA A 66 22.13 -1.37 -8.68
CA ALA A 66 21.23 -0.23 -8.88
C ALA A 66 21.01 0.51 -7.55
N SER A 67 21.09 1.84 -7.56
CA SER A 67 20.84 2.64 -6.37
C SER A 67 19.35 2.65 -6.03
N LEU A 68 19.01 2.72 -4.74
CA LEU A 68 17.61 2.84 -4.31
C LEU A 68 16.95 4.10 -4.88
N LEU A 69 17.71 5.19 -5.04
CA LEU A 69 17.23 6.43 -5.63
C LEU A 69 16.85 6.23 -7.10
N SER A 70 17.72 5.65 -7.93
CA SER A 70 17.41 5.38 -9.34
C SER A 70 16.24 4.41 -9.51
N ILE A 71 16.09 3.44 -8.61
CA ILE A 71 14.93 2.53 -8.62
C ILE A 71 13.65 3.31 -8.27
N ALA A 72 13.67 4.15 -7.23
CA ALA A 72 12.53 4.96 -6.83
C ALA A 72 12.12 5.94 -7.94
N ASP A 73 13.08 6.64 -8.54
CA ASP A 73 12.82 7.57 -9.65
C ASP A 73 12.21 6.84 -10.86
N GLY A 74 12.73 5.65 -11.21
CA GLY A 74 12.17 4.85 -12.29
C GLY A 74 10.73 4.39 -12.04
N ILE A 75 10.43 3.96 -10.80
CA ILE A 75 9.06 3.58 -10.39
C ILE A 75 8.13 4.79 -10.48
N GLU A 76 8.53 5.93 -9.92
CA GLU A 76 7.75 7.17 -9.90
C GLU A 76 7.46 7.69 -11.32
N ASN A 77 8.48 7.70 -12.17
CA ASN A 77 8.34 8.10 -13.57
C ASN A 77 7.37 7.17 -14.32
N GLY A 78 7.43 5.85 -14.06
CA GLY A 78 6.49 4.89 -14.63
C GLY A 78 5.05 5.12 -14.18
N VAL A 79 4.82 5.45 -12.90
CA VAL A 79 3.49 5.81 -12.39
C VAL A 79 2.99 7.09 -13.06
N CYS A 80 3.81 8.13 -13.13
CA CYS A 80 3.46 9.40 -13.78
C CYS A 80 3.05 9.19 -15.24
N ALA A 81 3.87 8.49 -16.01
CA ALA A 81 3.63 8.23 -17.43
C ALA A 81 2.30 7.50 -17.69
N LEU A 82 1.96 6.50 -16.87
CA LEU A 82 0.75 5.68 -17.06
C LEU A 82 -0.53 6.31 -16.46
N SER A 83 -0.39 7.23 -15.51
CA SER A 83 -1.51 7.96 -14.92
C SER A 83 -1.97 9.17 -15.76
N GLY A 84 -1.26 9.48 -16.85
CA GLY A 84 -1.54 10.65 -17.70
C GLY A 84 -1.02 11.97 -17.13
N HIS A 85 -0.22 11.91 -16.06
CA HIS A 85 0.62 13.04 -15.63
C HIS A 85 1.88 13.10 -16.51
N GLN A 86 2.45 14.29 -16.74
CA GLN A 86 3.65 14.43 -17.59
C GLN A 86 4.85 13.66 -16.99
N GLY A 87 5.07 12.45 -17.49
CA GLY A 87 6.28 11.65 -17.37
C GLY A 87 6.69 11.15 -18.75
N PRO A 88 7.99 10.91 -19.00
CA PRO A 88 8.49 10.53 -20.33
C PRO A 88 7.98 9.16 -20.79
N GLU A 89 7.88 8.99 -22.11
CA GLU A 89 7.24 7.86 -22.80
C GLU A 89 7.85 6.48 -22.43
N SER A 90 6.96 5.48 -22.28
CA SER A 90 7.27 4.13 -21.82
C SER A 90 7.59 3.15 -22.96
N GLY A 91 8.49 2.20 -22.69
CA GLY A 91 8.75 1.00 -23.47
C GLY A 91 8.43 -0.28 -22.68
N ASP A 92 7.92 -1.30 -23.38
CA ASP A 92 7.40 -2.55 -22.82
C ASP A 92 8.45 -3.48 -22.18
N GLY A 93 8.10 -4.10 -21.05
CA GLY A 93 8.93 -5.15 -20.43
C GLY A 93 8.17 -6.11 -19.50
N LEU A 94 7.98 -7.35 -19.98
CA LEU A 94 7.29 -8.46 -19.30
C LEU A 94 8.22 -9.41 -18.48
N LYS A 95 7.72 -9.79 -17.29
CA LYS A 95 8.08 -10.87 -16.32
C LYS A 95 9.44 -10.82 -15.57
N ALA A 96 9.38 -11.18 -14.29
CA ALA A 96 10.39 -10.99 -13.24
C ALA A 96 11.06 -12.28 -12.73
N ILE A 97 12.27 -12.12 -12.18
CA ILE A 97 13.19 -13.13 -11.64
C ILE A 97 13.54 -12.78 -10.18
N ALA A 98 13.75 -13.78 -9.32
CA ALA A 98 14.42 -13.62 -8.02
C ALA A 98 15.94 -13.82 -8.20
N PHE A 99 16.77 -12.94 -7.63
CA PHE A 99 18.23 -12.98 -7.85
C PHE A 99 18.98 -14.02 -6.99
N ASP A 100 18.33 -14.56 -5.95
CA ASP A 100 18.85 -15.63 -5.08
C ASP A 100 17.70 -16.48 -4.53
N HIS A 101 17.75 -17.80 -4.80
CA HIS A 101 16.74 -18.78 -4.39
C HIS A 101 16.73 -19.06 -2.87
N THR A 102 17.73 -18.57 -2.13
CA THR A 102 17.82 -18.72 -0.65
C THR A 102 16.57 -18.22 0.07
N TYR A 103 15.88 -17.23 -0.49
CA TYR A 103 14.73 -16.58 0.13
C TYR A 103 13.38 -17.01 -0.46
N ASP A 104 13.34 -17.97 -1.39
CA ASP A 104 12.09 -18.37 -2.05
C ASP A 104 11.04 -18.88 -1.07
N ASN A 105 11.47 -19.62 -0.03
CA ASN A 105 10.57 -20.08 1.04
C ASN A 105 10.04 -18.91 1.89
N LEU A 106 10.85 -17.87 2.13
CA LEU A 106 10.39 -16.67 2.84
C LEU A 106 9.33 -15.93 2.00
N LEU A 107 9.60 -15.75 0.71
CA LEU A 107 8.68 -15.10 -0.23
C LEU A 107 7.37 -15.88 -0.37
N THR A 108 7.45 -17.21 -0.43
CA THR A 108 6.29 -18.10 -0.49
C THR A 108 5.45 -17.98 0.77
N ALA A 109 6.08 -18.04 1.96
CA ALA A 109 5.39 -17.91 3.23
C ALA A 109 4.61 -16.60 3.35
N VAL A 110 5.26 -15.46 3.05
CA VAL A 110 4.62 -14.15 3.13
C VAL A 110 3.50 -14.01 2.09
N LYS A 111 3.71 -14.52 0.87
CA LYS A 111 2.70 -14.51 -0.19
C LYS A 111 1.47 -15.32 0.22
N GLU A 112 1.66 -16.52 0.76
CA GLU A 112 0.55 -17.37 1.21
C GLU A 112 -0.17 -16.80 2.43
N ALA A 113 0.56 -16.22 3.38
CA ALA A 113 -0.04 -15.54 4.52
C ALA A 113 -0.91 -14.34 4.07
N THR A 114 -0.42 -13.51 3.13
CA THR A 114 -1.21 -12.42 2.55
C THR A 114 -2.44 -12.94 1.81
N ASN A 115 -2.29 -13.98 0.97
CA ASN A 115 -3.43 -14.57 0.27
C ASN A 115 -4.44 -15.18 1.24
N THR A 116 -3.98 -15.76 2.35
CA THR A 116 -4.85 -16.27 3.41
C THR A 116 -5.66 -15.14 4.04
N GLY A 117 -5.02 -14.00 4.30
CA GLY A 117 -5.72 -12.78 4.74
C GLY A 117 -6.79 -12.33 3.74
N ILE A 118 -6.47 -12.33 2.44
CA ILE A 118 -7.42 -11.98 1.37
C ILE A 118 -8.61 -12.95 1.35
N MET A 119 -8.36 -14.26 1.50
CA MET A 119 -9.40 -15.28 1.47
C MET A 119 -10.32 -15.25 2.70
N HIS A 120 -9.81 -14.82 3.86
CA HIS A 120 -10.61 -14.67 5.08
C HIS A 120 -11.32 -13.31 5.15
N ALA A 121 -10.84 -12.29 4.43
CA ALA A 121 -11.48 -10.99 4.36
C ALA A 121 -12.88 -11.10 3.74
N GLY A 122 -13.85 -10.42 4.35
CA GLY A 122 -15.24 -10.44 3.91
C GLY A 122 -16.12 -9.64 4.86
N ILE A 123 -17.30 -9.23 4.38
CA ILE A 123 -18.28 -8.49 5.17
C ILE A 123 -18.60 -9.30 6.44
N ASP A 124 -18.69 -8.62 7.57
CA ASP A 124 -18.91 -9.19 8.92
C ASP A 124 -17.77 -10.04 9.50
N THR A 125 -16.69 -10.29 8.75
CA THR A 125 -15.51 -10.96 9.28
C THR A 125 -14.84 -10.09 10.34
N ARG A 126 -14.46 -10.70 11.47
CA ARG A 126 -13.68 -10.03 12.51
C ARG A 126 -12.22 -9.91 12.10
N MET A 127 -11.64 -8.73 12.33
CA MET A 127 -10.21 -8.49 12.05
C MET A 127 -9.28 -9.46 12.80
N SER A 128 -9.67 -9.85 14.01
CA SER A 128 -8.94 -10.82 14.83
C SER A 128 -8.87 -12.23 14.23
N ASP A 129 -9.92 -12.66 13.53
CA ASP A 129 -9.98 -13.97 12.87
C ASP A 129 -9.07 -14.00 11.64
N ILE A 130 -9.06 -12.92 10.87
CA ILE A 130 -8.13 -12.72 9.74
C ILE A 130 -6.68 -12.78 10.23
N GLY A 131 -6.37 -12.05 11.32
CA GLY A 131 -5.02 -12.06 11.89
C GLY A 131 -4.59 -13.41 12.46
N ALA A 132 -5.51 -14.18 13.02
CA ALA A 132 -5.21 -15.54 13.47
C ALA A 132 -4.86 -16.47 12.29
N ALA A 133 -5.64 -16.41 11.20
CA ALA A 133 -5.38 -17.20 10.00
C ALA A 133 -4.05 -16.82 9.32
N ILE A 134 -3.74 -15.52 9.23
CA ILE A 134 -2.45 -15.02 8.73
C ILE A 134 -1.30 -15.57 9.57
N GLN A 135 -1.41 -15.51 10.90
CA GLN A 135 -0.38 -15.97 11.82
C GLN A 135 -0.15 -17.47 11.69
N GLU A 136 -1.22 -18.27 11.66
CA GLU A 136 -1.14 -19.72 11.52
C GLU A 136 -0.35 -20.11 10.27
N VAL A 137 -0.67 -19.50 9.12
CA VAL A 137 0.03 -19.79 7.87
C VAL A 137 1.47 -19.31 7.95
N MET A 138 1.75 -18.08 8.39
CA MET A 138 3.11 -17.54 8.46
C MET A 138 4.02 -18.39 9.38
N GLU A 139 3.53 -18.78 10.55
CA GLU A 139 4.31 -19.52 11.55
C GLU A 139 4.45 -21.02 11.21
N SER A 140 3.73 -21.53 10.20
CA SER A 140 3.92 -22.88 9.67
C SER A 140 5.25 -23.04 8.90
N TYR A 141 5.84 -21.93 8.46
CA TYR A 141 7.05 -21.91 7.64
C TYR A 141 8.35 -21.79 8.44
N LYS A 142 9.40 -22.40 7.89
CA LYS A 142 10.79 -22.23 8.33
C LYS A 142 11.67 -21.95 7.11
N VAL A 143 12.73 -21.17 7.30
CA VAL A 143 13.68 -20.82 6.24
C VAL A 143 15.10 -21.14 6.67
N LYS A 144 15.93 -21.59 5.72
CA LYS A 144 17.34 -21.88 5.96
C LYS A 144 18.19 -20.76 5.35
N ILE A 145 18.85 -19.96 6.18
CA ILE A 145 19.70 -18.85 5.76
C ILE A 145 21.10 -19.10 6.33
N ALA A 146 22.12 -19.07 5.47
CA ALA A 146 23.52 -19.31 5.85
C ALA A 146 23.70 -20.57 6.72
N GLY A 147 23.02 -21.66 6.35
CA GLY A 147 23.10 -22.95 7.06
C GLY A 147 22.23 -23.07 8.32
N LYS A 148 21.65 -21.98 8.83
CA LYS A 148 20.81 -21.96 10.03
C LYS A 148 19.33 -21.93 9.69
N VAL A 149 18.52 -22.66 10.46
CA VAL A 149 17.06 -22.72 10.29
C VAL A 149 16.40 -21.70 11.22
N PHE A 150 15.54 -20.85 10.67
CA PHE A 150 14.79 -19.83 11.39
C PHE A 150 13.29 -20.09 11.23
N PRO A 151 12.50 -20.05 12.32
CA PRO A 151 11.05 -19.95 12.21
C PRO A 151 10.68 -18.56 11.69
N LEU A 152 9.63 -18.49 10.88
CA LEU A 152 9.07 -17.22 10.47
C LEU A 152 8.08 -16.70 11.49
N LYS A 153 8.06 -15.38 11.67
CA LYS A 153 7.16 -14.68 12.57
C LYS A 153 6.52 -13.50 11.85
N PRO A 154 5.21 -13.29 11.99
CA PRO A 154 4.59 -12.03 11.60
C PRO A 154 5.21 -10.87 12.39
N ILE A 155 5.35 -9.71 11.73
CA ILE A 155 5.72 -8.47 12.42
C ILE A 155 4.48 -7.92 13.14
N ARG A 156 4.40 -8.11 14.46
CA ARG A 156 3.15 -7.95 15.22
C ARG A 156 2.72 -6.51 15.56
N ASN A 157 3.56 -5.51 15.28
CA ASN A 157 3.29 -4.10 15.62
C ASN A 157 3.07 -3.21 14.39
N ILE A 158 2.83 -3.82 13.24
CA ILE A 158 2.25 -3.21 12.05
C ILE A 158 1.09 -4.08 11.57
N THR A 159 0.22 -3.49 10.77
CA THR A 159 -1.07 -4.06 10.38
C THR A 159 -1.42 -3.58 8.99
N GLY A 160 -2.26 -4.33 8.28
CA GLY A 160 -3.02 -3.78 7.15
C GLY A 160 -4.07 -2.80 7.67
N HIS A 161 -4.80 -2.15 6.79
CA HIS A 161 -5.66 -1.02 7.17
C HIS A 161 -6.78 -0.79 6.17
N ASP A 162 -7.84 -0.10 6.60
CA ASP A 162 -8.79 0.50 5.67
C ASP A 162 -8.14 1.65 4.89
N VAL A 163 -8.63 1.86 3.67
CA VAL A 163 -8.21 2.92 2.77
C VAL A 163 -9.42 3.79 2.49
N LEU A 164 -9.29 5.07 2.85
CA LEU A 164 -10.33 6.08 2.63
C LEU A 164 -9.91 7.00 1.48
N ARG A 165 -10.89 7.76 0.94
CA ARG A 165 -10.63 8.70 -0.15
C ARG A 165 -9.59 9.75 0.29
N TYR A 166 -8.45 9.78 -0.40
CA TYR A 166 -7.28 10.63 -0.11
C TYR A 166 -6.67 10.44 1.30
N TYR A 167 -6.93 9.31 1.96
CA TYR A 167 -6.44 9.03 3.30
C TYR A 167 -6.06 7.56 3.42
N ILE A 168 -4.76 7.29 3.33
CA ILE A 168 -4.24 5.93 3.13
C ILE A 168 -4.48 5.01 4.34
N HIS A 169 -4.39 5.53 5.57
CA HIS A 169 -4.59 4.76 6.79
C HIS A 169 -5.85 5.26 7.49
N GLY A 170 -6.98 4.59 7.28
CA GLY A 170 -8.20 4.88 8.03
C GLY A 170 -8.13 4.41 9.49
N VAL A 171 -9.28 4.15 10.09
CA VAL A 171 -9.39 3.84 11.52
C VAL A 171 -9.22 2.34 11.79
N LYS A 172 -9.64 1.49 10.85
CA LYS A 172 -9.68 0.04 11.02
C LYS A 172 -8.34 -0.58 10.63
N GLN A 173 -7.89 -1.53 11.44
CA GLN A 173 -6.59 -2.18 11.27
C GLN A 173 -6.77 -3.69 11.15
N VAL A 174 -6.11 -4.29 10.16
CA VAL A 174 -6.10 -5.74 9.91
C VAL A 174 -4.82 -6.33 10.52
N PRO A 175 -4.90 -7.00 11.68
CA PRO A 175 -3.73 -7.54 12.36
C PRO A 175 -3.13 -8.73 11.59
N PHE A 176 -1.84 -8.99 11.80
CA PHE A 176 -1.16 -10.19 11.29
C PHE A 176 -1.04 -11.30 12.34
N VAL A 177 -1.54 -11.02 13.55
CA VAL A 177 -1.51 -11.92 14.70
C VAL A 177 -2.86 -11.97 15.37
N LYS A 178 -3.17 -13.10 16.00
CA LYS A 178 -4.35 -13.25 16.83
C LYS A 178 -4.40 -12.16 17.91
N ASN A 179 -5.56 -11.56 18.10
CA ASN A 179 -5.83 -10.61 19.18
C ASN A 179 -7.30 -10.65 19.61
N ASN A 180 -7.69 -9.77 20.53
CA ASN A 180 -9.05 -9.71 21.11
C ASN A 180 -9.85 -8.48 20.63
N LYS A 181 -9.49 -7.87 19.50
CA LYS A 181 -10.27 -6.76 18.92
C LYS A 181 -11.56 -7.29 18.29
N TRP A 182 -12.61 -6.48 18.38
CA TRP A 182 -13.98 -6.83 17.96
C TRP A 182 -14.39 -6.16 16.64
N ASP A 183 -13.52 -5.33 16.07
CA ASP A 183 -13.76 -4.65 14.80
C ASP A 183 -14.04 -5.67 13.68
N LYS A 184 -14.98 -5.31 12.81
CA LYS A 184 -15.39 -6.10 11.65
C LYS A 184 -15.26 -5.31 10.36
N MET A 185 -15.08 -6.02 9.26
CA MET A 185 -15.23 -5.47 7.93
C MET A 185 -16.71 -5.21 7.64
N GLU A 186 -17.01 -4.06 7.06
CA GLU A 186 -18.36 -3.64 6.68
C GLU A 186 -18.48 -3.53 5.16
N GLU A 187 -19.73 -3.59 4.68
CA GLU A 187 -20.01 -3.43 3.25
C GLU A 187 -19.55 -2.05 2.75
N GLY A 188 -18.86 -2.05 1.61
CA GLY A 188 -18.40 -0.83 0.95
C GLY A 188 -17.07 -0.27 1.45
N GLU A 189 -16.41 -0.95 2.40
CA GLU A 189 -15.06 -0.60 2.82
C GLU A 189 -13.99 -1.12 1.85
N VAL A 190 -12.88 -0.39 1.76
CA VAL A 190 -11.69 -0.80 1.01
C VAL A 190 -10.57 -1.05 2.00
N PHE A 191 -9.86 -2.17 1.85
CA PHE A 191 -8.75 -2.55 2.74
C PHE A 191 -7.47 -2.84 1.95
N ALA A 192 -6.34 -2.40 2.51
CA ALA A 192 -5.03 -2.92 2.18
C ALA A 192 -4.77 -4.17 3.03
N ILE A 193 -4.75 -5.34 2.37
CA ILE A 193 -4.34 -6.60 2.98
C ILE A 193 -2.88 -6.85 2.62
N GLU A 194 -2.02 -6.64 3.60
CA GLU A 194 -0.58 -6.82 3.51
C GLU A 194 -0.10 -7.68 4.68
N THR A 195 1.04 -8.36 4.56
CA THR A 195 1.65 -9.09 5.68
C THR A 195 3.16 -9.02 5.58
N PHE A 196 3.83 -9.09 6.73
CA PHE A 196 5.29 -9.03 6.80
C PHE A 196 5.80 -10.16 7.67
N GLY A 197 6.63 -11.02 7.09
CA GLY A 197 7.33 -12.10 7.79
C GLY A 197 8.76 -11.72 8.12
N SER A 198 9.24 -12.11 9.30
CA SER A 198 10.60 -11.86 9.75
C SER A 198 11.23 -13.11 10.36
N THR A 199 12.52 -13.29 10.13
CA THR A 199 13.37 -14.26 10.86
C THR A 199 13.89 -13.70 12.19
N GLY A 200 13.63 -12.43 12.48
CA GLY A 200 14.06 -11.73 13.69
C GLY A 200 13.05 -11.83 14.84
N ARG A 201 12.87 -10.72 15.57
CA ARG A 201 11.96 -10.65 16.74
C ARG A 201 10.47 -10.57 16.37
N GLY A 202 10.15 -10.41 15.08
CA GLY A 202 8.77 -10.15 14.63
C GLY A 202 8.20 -8.85 15.22
N TYR A 203 9.05 -7.83 15.36
CA TYR A 203 8.68 -6.53 15.95
C TYR A 203 9.60 -5.44 15.40
N LEU A 204 9.03 -4.39 14.81
CA LEU A 204 9.77 -3.21 14.34
C LEU A 204 10.08 -2.28 15.51
N HIS A 205 11.28 -1.75 15.55
CA HIS A 205 11.66 -0.68 16.45
C HIS A 205 11.83 0.57 15.62
N ASN A 206 11.46 1.74 16.17
CA ASN A 206 11.87 2.99 15.58
C ASN A 206 13.38 3.10 15.84
N ASP A 207 14.19 2.63 14.88
CA ASP A 207 15.65 2.69 14.97
C ASP A 207 16.12 4.14 14.74
N ILE A 208 15.75 5.05 15.66
CA ILE A 208 16.29 6.41 15.79
C ILE A 208 17.75 6.38 16.31
N LEU A 209 18.25 5.22 16.73
CA LEU A 209 19.55 5.04 17.36
C LEU A 209 20.73 4.80 16.40
N ILE A 210 20.50 4.84 15.07
CA ILE A 210 21.60 5.12 14.12
C ILE A 210 21.55 6.61 13.81
N VAL A 211 22.22 7.34 14.69
CA VAL A 211 22.66 8.73 14.51
C VAL A 211 23.26 8.86 13.09
N TRP A 212 22.69 9.75 12.27
CA TRP A 212 23.14 10.14 10.92
C TRP A 212 22.77 9.29 9.69
N GLN A 213 21.86 8.32 9.77
CA GLN A 213 21.41 7.60 8.57
C GLN A 213 20.00 7.99 8.12
N VAL A 214 19.91 8.40 6.85
CA VAL A 214 18.72 8.78 6.08
C VAL A 214 17.53 7.85 6.37
N GLY A 215 16.57 8.32 7.15
CA GLY A 215 15.26 7.70 7.25
C GLY A 215 14.43 8.05 6.02
N ILE A 216 13.64 7.09 5.51
CA ILE A 216 12.60 7.39 4.53
C ILE A 216 11.40 7.94 5.30
N TYR A 217 11.23 9.26 5.29
CA TYR A 217 10.10 9.92 5.93
C TYR A 217 9.02 10.24 4.88
N GLY A 218 7.79 9.82 5.17
CA GLY A 218 6.59 10.33 4.53
C GLY A 218 6.03 11.49 5.34
N TYR A 219 5.77 12.61 4.68
CA TYR A 219 5.06 13.75 5.25
C TYR A 219 3.62 13.74 4.75
N GLY A 220 2.69 14.18 5.59
CA GLY A 220 1.28 14.28 5.21
C GLY A 220 0.66 15.50 5.84
N ARG A 221 -0.19 16.20 5.09
CA ARG A 221 -0.95 17.34 5.59
C ARG A 221 -2.12 16.85 6.45
N THR A 222 -2.16 17.25 7.71
CA THR A 222 -3.35 17.04 8.54
C THR A 222 -4.42 18.04 8.16
N GLY A 223 -5.50 17.61 7.48
CA GLY A 223 -6.51 18.52 6.90
C GLY A 223 -7.28 19.43 7.87
N HIS A 224 -7.20 19.18 9.19
CA HIS A 224 -8.00 19.89 10.20
C HIS A 224 -7.25 21.00 10.95
N VAL A 225 -5.98 21.28 10.61
CA VAL A 225 -5.17 22.30 11.30
C VAL A 225 -5.27 23.65 10.56
N PRO A 226 -5.84 24.70 11.18
CA PRO A 226 -6.01 26.02 10.55
C PRO A 226 -4.68 26.75 10.31
N TYR A 227 -4.64 27.56 9.24
CA TYR A 227 -3.49 28.40 8.83
C TYR A 227 -3.10 29.51 9.82
N ALA A 228 -3.92 29.76 10.84
CA ALA A 228 -3.95 31.00 11.60
C ALA A 228 -2.63 31.38 12.30
N ASN A 229 -1.70 30.42 12.48
CA ASN A 229 -0.47 30.62 13.23
C ASN A 229 0.83 30.51 12.41
N VAL A 230 0.78 30.34 11.09
CA VAL A 230 2.00 30.31 10.27
C VAL A 230 2.42 31.75 9.99
N GLN A 231 3.45 32.26 10.67
CA GLN A 231 3.90 33.66 10.51
C GLN A 231 5.02 33.84 9.48
N LEU A 232 5.82 32.81 9.24
CA LEU A 232 6.94 32.85 8.30
C LEU A 232 6.45 32.76 6.86
N SER A 233 6.85 33.71 6.01
CA SER A 233 6.48 33.77 4.59
C SER A 233 6.87 32.50 3.83
N PHE A 234 8.08 31.99 4.06
CA PHE A 234 8.55 30.73 3.47
C PHE A 234 7.66 29.53 3.84
N ALA A 235 7.25 29.44 5.12
CA ALA A 235 6.38 28.35 5.57
C ALA A 235 4.97 28.44 4.99
N LYS A 236 4.46 29.66 4.72
CA LYS A 236 3.19 29.86 4.02
C LYS A 236 3.28 29.39 2.57
N ALA A 237 4.31 29.83 1.84
CA ALA A 237 4.51 29.46 0.45
C ALA A 237 4.66 27.94 0.28
N LEU A 238 5.46 27.30 1.14
CA LEU A 238 5.60 25.84 1.14
C LEU A 238 4.25 25.13 1.39
N LEU A 239 3.45 25.64 2.34
CA LEU A 239 2.15 25.06 2.66
C LEU A 239 1.16 25.21 1.49
N GLU A 240 1.14 26.37 0.83
CA GLU A 240 0.35 26.62 -0.38
C GLU A 240 0.75 25.64 -1.51
N THR A 241 2.06 25.41 -1.71
CA THR A 241 2.55 24.40 -2.67
C THR A 241 2.06 23.00 -2.32
N ILE A 242 2.12 22.61 -1.05
CA ILE A 242 1.63 21.29 -0.58
C ILE A 242 0.12 21.16 -0.82
N ASP A 243 -0.66 22.16 -0.43
CA ASP A 243 -2.12 22.11 -0.57
C ASP A 243 -2.57 22.10 -2.04
N ALA A 244 -1.86 22.84 -2.92
CA ALA A 244 -2.18 22.89 -4.35
C ALA A 244 -1.81 21.61 -5.12
N ASN A 245 -0.74 20.91 -4.73
CA ASN A 245 -0.19 19.80 -5.51
C ASN A 245 -0.42 18.42 -4.88
N LEU A 246 -0.51 18.33 -3.56
CA LEU A 246 -0.42 17.06 -2.82
C LEU A 246 -1.64 16.85 -1.89
N GLY A 247 -2.20 17.93 -1.35
CA GLY A 247 -3.31 17.87 -0.41
C GLY A 247 -2.96 16.98 0.79
N THR A 248 -3.82 16.01 1.11
CA THR A 248 -3.63 15.07 2.23
C THR A 248 -2.85 13.80 1.86
N LEU A 249 -2.40 13.67 0.61
CA LEU A 249 -1.57 12.54 0.20
C LEU A 249 -0.19 12.60 0.87
N VAL A 250 0.38 11.42 1.10
CA VAL A 250 1.72 11.32 1.67
C VAL A 250 2.75 11.66 0.60
N PHE A 251 3.75 12.48 0.95
CA PHE A 251 4.84 12.91 0.07
C PHE A 251 6.20 12.80 0.75
N CYS A 252 7.29 12.98 0.00
CA CYS A 252 8.66 13.03 0.53
C CYS A 252 9.39 14.30 0.07
N CYS A 253 10.54 14.62 0.66
CA CYS A 253 11.30 15.85 0.31
C CYS A 253 11.61 15.96 -1.19
N ARG A 254 11.96 14.84 -1.85
CA ARG A 254 12.23 14.80 -3.30
C ARG A 254 11.06 15.33 -4.14
N TYR A 255 9.83 15.20 -3.65
CA TYR A 255 8.66 15.68 -4.39
C TYR A 255 8.56 17.19 -4.33
N LEU A 256 8.93 17.80 -3.19
CA LEU A 256 9.00 19.24 -3.03
C LEU A 256 10.11 19.84 -3.90
N GLU A 257 11.30 19.22 -3.89
CA GLU A 257 12.44 19.64 -4.73
C GLU A 257 12.04 19.71 -6.22
N ARG A 258 11.33 18.70 -6.73
CA ARG A 258 10.84 18.68 -8.13
C ARG A 258 9.74 19.71 -8.43
N LEU A 259 8.98 20.14 -7.43
CA LEU A 259 7.96 21.18 -7.61
C LEU A 259 8.61 22.58 -7.65
N ASP A 260 9.63 22.79 -6.84
CA ASP A 260 10.41 24.03 -6.84
C ASP A 260 11.15 24.22 -8.17
N GLU A 261 11.80 23.16 -8.70
CA GLU A 261 12.48 23.19 -10.01
C GLU A 261 11.56 23.56 -11.19
N LYS A 262 10.26 23.24 -11.10
CA LYS A 262 9.26 23.61 -12.11
C LYS A 262 8.72 25.03 -11.97
N SER A 263 8.96 25.67 -10.84
CA SER A 263 8.51 27.03 -10.55
C SER A 263 9.49 28.10 -11.07
N ASP A 264 10.74 27.69 -11.32
CA ASP A 264 11.85 28.53 -11.78
C ASP A 264 12.12 28.46 -13.30
N GLY A 265 11.30 27.73 -14.07
CA GLY A 265 11.41 27.58 -15.53
C GLY A 265 10.20 28.10 -16.28
#